data_AF-A0A4Q5SYS1-F1
#
_entry.id   AF-A0A4Q5SYS1-F1
#
_cell.length_a   1.000
_cell.length_b   1.000
_cell.length_c   1.000
_cell.angle_alpha   90.00
_cell.angle_beta   90.00
_cell.angle_gamma   90.00
#
_symmetry.space_group_name_H-M   'P 1'
#
loop_
_entity.id
_entity.type
_entity.pdbx_description
1 polymer ?
#
loop_
_entity_poly.entity_id
_entity_poly.type
_entity_poly.pdbx_seq_one_letter_code
_entity_poly.pdbx_strand_id
1 'polypeptide(L)'
;MQWVRGAAKPDIIAVDVLPKLDKIYVPLDTAEKNRILASYRFIEAHGKLFILSDKRFNTKVEDAVAILRRYDLLVEYDPKTTDPRYSADETLKEATYYFCRHNLPKYKKRRTSMATGFYDPPNVKCIANK
;
A
#
# COMPACT_ATOMS: atom_id res chain seq x y z
N MET A 1 20.89 -6.93 -10.64
CA MET A 1 20.19 -5.73 -11.14
C MET A 1 20.51 -4.57 -10.21
N GLN A 2 20.99 -3.43 -10.71
CA GLN A 2 21.26 -2.26 -9.88
C GLN A 2 20.01 -1.37 -9.87
N TRP A 3 19.45 -1.13 -8.68
CA TRP A 3 18.29 -0.28 -8.52
C TRP A 3 18.68 1.19 -8.71
N VAL A 4 18.13 1.84 -9.72
CA VAL A 4 18.36 3.27 -10.00
C VAL A 4 17.12 4.06 -9.60
N ARG A 5 17.28 5.08 -8.76
CA ARG A 5 16.14 5.92 -8.33
C ARG A 5 15.62 6.74 -9.52
N GLY A 6 14.31 6.72 -9.72
CA GLY A 6 13.63 7.56 -10.70
C GLY A 6 13.47 9.01 -10.22
N ALA A 7 13.21 9.92 -11.17
CA ALA A 7 12.98 11.32 -10.85
C ALA A 7 11.64 11.54 -10.11
N ALA A 8 11.66 12.35 -9.05
CA ALA A 8 10.45 12.79 -8.38
C ALA A 8 9.62 13.69 -9.31
N LYS A 9 8.31 13.45 -9.38
CA LYS A 9 7.35 14.27 -10.14
C LYS A 9 6.28 14.81 -9.18
N PRO A 10 6.38 16.07 -8.71
CA PRO A 10 5.51 16.60 -7.66
C PRO A 10 4.02 16.60 -8.03
N ASP A 11 3.71 16.78 -9.32
CA ASP A 11 2.34 16.82 -9.83
C ASP A 11 1.70 15.43 -9.99
N ILE A 12 2.41 14.37 -9.64
CA ILE A 12 1.95 12.99 -9.78
C ILE A 12 1.79 12.34 -8.39
N ILE A 13 0.68 11.63 -8.23
CA ILE A 13 0.46 10.70 -7.11
C ILE A 13 0.57 9.29 -7.67
N ALA A 14 1.49 8.50 -7.14
CA ALA A 14 1.59 7.07 -7.44
C ALA A 14 0.82 6.27 -6.40
N VAL A 15 0.01 5.32 -6.86
CA VAL A 15 -0.74 4.38 -6.02
C VAL A 15 -0.42 2.97 -6.51
N ASP A 16 0.24 2.20 -5.67
CA ASP A 16 0.52 0.79 -5.92
C ASP A 16 -0.67 -0.07 -5.48
N VAL A 17 -1.18 -0.90 -6.38
CA VAL A 17 -2.25 -1.84 -6.11
C VAL A 17 -1.67 -3.24 -6.14
N LEU A 18 -1.50 -3.80 -4.94
CA LEU A 18 -1.05 -5.16 -4.74
C LEU A 18 -2.19 -6.14 -5.07
N PRO A 19 -1.94 -7.17 -5.90
CA PRO A 19 -2.99 -8.08 -6.35
C PRO A 19 -3.54 -8.98 -5.24
N LYS A 20 -2.75 -9.26 -4.18
CA LYS A 20 -3.19 -10.05 -3.03
C LYS A 20 -2.33 -9.75 -1.79
N LEU A 21 -2.98 -9.55 -0.65
CA LEU A 21 -2.39 -9.69 0.67
C LEU A 21 -2.85 -11.04 1.22
N ASP A 22 -1.90 -11.92 1.57
CA ASP A 22 -2.27 -13.22 2.18
C ASP A 22 -2.70 -13.04 3.63
N LYS A 23 -1.89 -12.35 4.44
CA LYS A 23 -2.19 -11.97 5.83
C LYS A 23 -1.50 -10.65 6.18
N ILE A 24 -2.02 -9.95 7.17
CA ILE A 24 -1.41 -8.79 7.81
C ILE A 24 -0.82 -9.24 9.14
N TYR A 25 0.50 -9.25 9.19
CA TYR A 25 1.27 -9.60 10.38
C TYR A 25 1.50 -8.37 11.24
N VAL A 26 1.07 -8.43 12.51
CA VAL A 26 1.33 -7.39 13.51
C VAL A 26 2.04 -8.00 14.71
N PRO A 27 3.02 -7.30 15.31
CA PRO A 27 3.72 -7.82 16.47
C PRO A 27 2.78 -7.87 17.69
N LEU A 28 3.08 -8.76 18.65
CA LEU A 28 2.36 -8.82 19.93
C LEU A 28 2.62 -7.60 20.82
N ASP A 29 3.68 -6.84 20.55
CA ASP A 29 3.93 -5.55 21.20
C ASP A 29 2.74 -4.59 20.96
N THR A 30 2.06 -4.21 22.05
CA THR A 30 0.81 -3.43 21.97
C THR A 30 1.03 -2.06 21.33
N ALA A 31 2.15 -1.39 21.60
CA ALA A 31 2.39 -0.04 21.09
C ALA A 31 2.61 -0.08 19.57
N GLU A 32 3.45 -0.99 19.09
CA GLU A 32 3.75 -1.14 17.67
C GLU A 32 2.54 -1.70 16.90
N LYS A 33 1.82 -2.67 17.47
CA LYS A 33 0.55 -3.16 16.92
C LYS A 33 -0.44 -2.03 16.71
N ASN A 34 -0.67 -1.22 17.74
CA ASN A 34 -1.62 -0.11 17.67
C ASN A 34 -1.18 0.93 16.62
N ARG A 35 0.12 1.23 16.55
CA ARG A 35 0.68 2.14 15.55
C ARG A 35 0.44 1.65 14.12
N ILE A 36 0.66 0.37 13.86
CA ILE A 36 0.45 -0.25 12.54
C ILE A 36 -1.05 -0.21 12.19
N LEU A 37 -1.90 -0.71 13.08
CA LEU A 37 -3.33 -0.85 12.81
C LEU A 37 -4.04 0.51 12.66
N ALA A 38 -3.63 1.53 13.42
CA ALA A 38 -4.17 2.88 13.30
C ALA A 38 -3.82 3.55 11.95
N SER A 39 -2.72 3.12 11.32
CA SER A 39 -2.28 3.63 10.02
C SER A 39 -3.03 3.05 8.82
N TYR A 40 -3.96 2.11 9.05
CA TYR A 40 -4.78 1.54 7.99
C TYR A 40 -6.13 2.25 7.89
N ARG A 41 -6.61 2.42 6.66
CA ARG A 41 -8.00 2.74 6.36
C ARG A 41 -8.62 1.64 5.51
N PHE A 42 -9.86 1.29 5.83
CA PHE A 42 -10.60 0.21 5.20
C PHE A 42 -11.74 0.77 4.35
N ILE A 43 -11.90 0.25 3.13
CA ILE A 43 -13.00 0.59 2.24
C ILE A 43 -13.57 -0.71 1.68
N GLU A 44 -14.86 -0.94 1.88
CA GLU A 44 -15.58 -2.04 1.24
C GLU A 44 -16.31 -1.53 0.00
N ALA A 45 -15.94 -2.03 -1.17
CA ALA A 45 -16.56 -1.62 -2.42
C ALA A 45 -16.62 -2.80 -3.39
N HIS A 46 -17.76 -2.99 -4.05
CA HIS A 46 -17.96 -4.05 -5.04
C HIS A 46 -17.60 -5.46 -4.53
N GLY A 47 -17.95 -5.76 -3.28
CA GLY A 47 -17.66 -7.06 -2.65
C GLY A 47 -16.17 -7.30 -2.34
N LYS A 48 -15.34 -6.26 -2.36
CA LYS A 48 -13.90 -6.32 -2.07
C LYS A 48 -13.54 -5.40 -0.91
N LEU A 49 -12.58 -5.83 -0.09
CA LEU A 49 -11.95 -5.01 0.92
C LEU A 49 -10.69 -4.36 0.34
N PHE A 50 -10.61 -3.05 0.43
CA PHE A 50 -9.41 -2.26 0.15
C PHE A 50 -8.81 -1.78 1.47
N ILE A 51 -7.50 -2.00 1.61
CA ILE A 51 -6.72 -1.59 2.78
C ILE A 51 -5.71 -0.55 2.31
N LEU A 52 -5.84 0.68 2.80
CA LEU A 52 -4.95 1.79 2.48
C LEU A 52 -4.03 2.02 3.66
N SER A 53 -2.72 2.04 3.43
CA SER A 53 -1.70 2.26 4.45
C SER A 53 -1.14 3.68 4.34
N ASP A 54 -1.38 4.52 5.34
CA ASP A 54 -0.80 5.86 5.43
C ASP A 54 -0.60 6.24 6.90
N LYS A 55 0.60 6.71 7.25
CA LYS A 55 0.95 7.12 8.62
C LYS A 55 0.11 8.30 9.14
N ARG A 56 -0.61 9.00 8.26
CA ARG A 56 -1.50 10.12 8.61
C ARG A 56 -2.90 9.68 9.01
N PHE A 57 -3.27 8.42 8.79
CA PHE A 57 -4.53 7.88 9.28
C PHE A 57 -4.49 7.68 10.80
N ASN A 58 -5.68 7.66 11.40
CA ASN A 58 -5.86 7.45 12.83
C ASN A 58 -7.13 6.61 13.06
N THR A 59 -7.14 5.41 12.49
CA THR A 59 -8.24 4.47 12.65
C THR A 59 -8.24 3.90 14.06
N LYS A 60 -9.42 3.76 14.66
CA LYS A 60 -9.53 3.08 15.96
C LYS A 60 -9.04 1.64 15.83
N VAL A 61 -8.15 1.23 16.74
CA VAL A 61 -7.50 -0.08 16.65
C VAL A 61 -8.54 -1.20 16.73
N GLU A 62 -9.58 -1.03 17.53
CA GLU A 62 -10.65 -2.02 17.72
C GLU A 62 -11.42 -2.25 16.42
N ASP A 63 -11.69 -1.18 15.66
CA ASP A 63 -12.35 -1.24 14.36
C ASP A 63 -11.47 -1.96 13.33
N ALA A 64 -10.16 -1.64 13.31
CA ALA A 64 -9.20 -2.31 12.45
C ALA A 64 -9.10 -3.81 12.76
N VAL A 65 -9.00 -4.19 14.04
CA VAL A 65 -8.97 -5.59 14.47
C VAL A 65 -10.25 -6.31 14.07
N ALA A 66 -11.42 -5.69 14.28
CA ALA A 66 -12.71 -6.27 13.93
C ALA A 66 -12.82 -6.57 12.43
N ILE A 67 -12.43 -5.61 11.57
CA ILE A 67 -12.42 -5.79 10.12
C ILE A 67 -11.43 -6.88 9.71
N LEU A 68 -10.18 -6.81 10.18
CA LEU A 68 -9.16 -7.78 9.78
C LEU A 68 -9.50 -9.21 10.24
N ARG A 69 -10.12 -9.39 11.41
CA ARG A 69 -10.60 -10.71 11.86
C ARG A 69 -11.78 -11.20 11.03
N ARG A 70 -12.73 -10.33 10.68
CA ARG A 70 -13.89 -10.69 9.84
C ARG A 70 -13.47 -11.25 8.49
N TYR A 71 -12.37 -10.75 7.93
CA TYR A 71 -11.81 -11.20 6.66
C TYR A 71 -10.74 -12.29 6.80
N ASP A 72 -10.49 -12.78 8.02
CA ASP A 72 -9.39 -13.71 8.32
C ASP A 72 -8.05 -13.21 7.76
N LEU A 73 -7.68 -11.96 8.05
CA LEU A 73 -6.44 -11.35 7.58
C LEU A 73 -5.44 -11.08 8.71
N LEU A 74 -5.87 -11.01 9.97
CA LEU A 74 -4.99 -10.63 11.09
C LEU A 74 -4.16 -11.82 11.59
N VAL A 75 -2.84 -11.66 11.63
CA VAL A 75 -1.93 -12.58 12.30
C VAL A 75 -1.10 -11.80 13.31
N GLU A 76 -1.16 -12.20 14.57
CA GLU A 76 -0.29 -11.66 15.61
C GLU A 76 0.94 -12.56 15.78
N TYR A 77 2.13 -11.97 15.90
CA TYR A 77 3.39 -12.74 16.03
C TYR A 77 4.29 -12.17 17.12
N ASP A 78 5.12 -13.03 17.73
CA ASP A 78 6.18 -12.59 18.63
C ASP A 78 7.46 -12.31 17.81
N PRO A 79 7.93 -11.05 17.71
CA PRO A 79 9.12 -10.72 16.94
C PRO A 79 10.41 -11.35 17.48
N LYS A 80 10.41 -11.87 18.72
CA LYS A 80 11.58 -12.56 19.30
C LYS A 80 11.71 -14.00 18.84
N THR A 81 10.60 -14.63 18.47
CA THR A 81 10.55 -16.07 18.15
C THR A 81 10.13 -16.34 16.71
N THR A 82 9.53 -15.34 16.05
CA THR A 82 8.96 -15.45 14.71
C THR A 82 9.36 -14.24 13.88
N ASP A 83 10.06 -14.48 12.77
CA ASP A 83 10.23 -13.50 11.70
C ASP A 83 9.13 -13.75 10.66
N PRO A 84 8.12 -12.86 10.54
CA PRO A 84 7.14 -12.96 9.48
C PRO A 84 7.82 -12.59 8.15
N ARG A 85 8.45 -13.60 7.52
CA ARG A 85 9.00 -13.42 6.17
C ARG A 85 7.88 -12.99 5.24
N TYR A 86 7.95 -11.72 4.82
CA TYR A 86 7.09 -11.20 3.77
C TYR A 86 7.55 -11.83 2.46
N SER A 87 6.93 -12.96 2.09
CA SER A 87 7.13 -13.57 0.79
C SER A 87 6.33 -12.78 -0.24
N ALA A 88 6.86 -11.65 -0.69
CA ALA A 88 6.35 -11.01 -1.89
C ALA A 88 6.79 -11.86 -3.09
N ASP A 89 5.83 -12.40 -3.85
CA ASP A 89 6.14 -13.07 -5.10
C ASP A 89 6.64 -12.02 -6.11
N GLU A 90 7.97 -11.95 -6.28
CA GLU A 90 8.64 -11.00 -7.19
C GLU A 90 8.25 -11.20 -8.67
N THR A 91 7.61 -12.33 -9.01
CA THR A 91 7.08 -12.57 -10.36
C THR A 91 5.77 -11.82 -10.59
N LEU A 92 5.06 -11.43 -9.52
CA LEU A 92 3.81 -10.68 -9.63
C LEU A 92 4.11 -9.25 -10.06
N LYS A 93 3.55 -8.88 -11.22
CA LYS A 93 3.58 -7.50 -11.68
C LYS A 93 2.48 -6.72 -10.97
N GLU A 94 2.89 -5.86 -10.05
CA GLU A 94 2.01 -4.91 -9.39
C GLU A 94 1.46 -3.90 -10.39
N ALA A 95 0.25 -3.41 -10.12
CA ALA A 95 -0.35 -2.35 -10.91
C ALA A 95 -0.13 -1.02 -10.20
N THR A 96 0.78 -0.20 -10.73
CA THR A 96 0.97 1.16 -10.26
C THR A 96 0.15 2.12 -11.11
N TYR A 97 -0.67 2.94 -10.45
CA TYR A 97 -1.46 3.99 -11.07
C TYR A 97 -0.81 5.34 -10.77
N TYR A 98 -0.55 6.11 -11.82
CA TYR A 98 0.02 7.45 -11.76
C TYR A 98 -1.05 8.47 -12.09
N PHE A 99 -1.59 9.10 -11.05
CA PHE A 99 -2.63 10.11 -11.14
C PHE A 99 -2.04 11.50 -11.21
N CYS A 100 -2.65 12.41 -11.97
CA CYS A 100 -2.35 13.83 -11.82
C CYS A 100 -2.93 14.33 -10.50
N ARG A 101 -2.09 14.95 -9.67
CA ARG A 101 -2.45 15.45 -8.33
C ARG A 101 -3.68 16.34 -8.32
N HIS A 102 -3.84 17.16 -9.37
CA HIS A 102 -4.96 18.12 -9.51
C HIS A 102 -6.08 17.65 -10.45
N ASN A 103 -5.99 16.44 -11.01
CA ASN A 103 -7.01 15.87 -11.89
C ASN A 103 -6.93 14.33 -11.84
N LEU A 104 -7.48 13.74 -10.77
CA LEU A 104 -7.42 12.28 -10.54
C LEU A 104 -8.03 11.44 -11.68
N PRO A 105 -9.10 11.86 -12.39
CA PRO A 105 -9.54 11.13 -13.59
C PRO A 105 -8.47 10.99 -14.68
N LYS A 106 -7.45 11.85 -14.70
CA LYS A 106 -6.30 11.75 -15.60
C LYS A 106 -5.20 10.92 -14.96
N TYR A 107 -5.02 9.69 -15.46
CA TYR A 107 -4.01 8.77 -14.96
C TYR A 107 -3.36 7.91 -16.05
N LYS A 108 -2.22 7.30 -15.70
CA LYS A 108 -1.64 6.19 -16.45
C LYS A 108 -1.40 4.99 -15.55
N LYS A 109 -1.74 3.80 -16.04
CA LYS A 109 -1.44 2.54 -15.38
C LYS A 109 -0.13 1.97 -15.93
N ARG A 110 0.73 1.48 -15.06
CA ARG A 110 1.92 0.69 -15.41
C ARG A 110 1.85 -0.65 -14.67
N ARG A 111 2.23 -1.72 -15.34
CA ARG A 111 2.47 -3.02 -14.70
C ARG A 111 3.97 -3.30 -14.71
N THR A 112 4.53 -3.54 -13.55
CA THR A 112 5.98 -3.74 -13.38
C THR A 112 6.25 -4.61 -12.16
N SER A 113 7.38 -5.31 -12.15
CA SER A 113 7.92 -5.97 -10.96
C SER A 113 8.90 -5.07 -10.18
N MET A 114 9.21 -3.89 -10.73
CA MET A 114 10.04 -2.90 -10.05
C MET A 114 9.22 -2.12 -9.03
N ALA A 115 9.75 -1.96 -7.81
CA ALA A 115 9.16 -1.12 -6.79
C ALA A 115 9.06 0.35 -7.26
N THR A 116 7.96 1.01 -6.91
CA THR A 116 7.73 2.43 -7.24
C THR A 116 8.85 3.31 -6.68
N GLY A 117 9.34 4.24 -7.50
CA GLY A 117 10.46 5.11 -7.17
C GLY A 117 11.82 4.62 -7.67
N PHE A 118 11.93 3.37 -8.14
CA PHE A 118 13.15 2.83 -8.76
C PHE A 118 13.13 2.81 -10.28
N TYR A 119 12.30 3.65 -10.87
CA TYR A 119 12.24 3.90 -12.29
C TYR A 119 11.53 5.23 -12.52
N ASP A 120 11.71 5.83 -13.68
CA ASP A 120 11.03 7.08 -13.99
C ASP A 120 9.52 6.86 -14.13
N PRO A 121 8.69 7.64 -13.40
CA PRO A 121 7.24 7.58 -13.56
C PRO A 121 6.85 7.95 -15.00
N PRO A 122 5.81 7.32 -15.56
CA PRO A 122 5.38 7.58 -16.92
C PRO A 122 4.90 9.03 -17.06
N ASN A 123 5.10 9.62 -18.24
CA ASN A 123 4.58 10.95 -18.52
C ASN A 123 3.04 10.92 -18.64
N VAL A 124 2.34 11.32 -17.57
CA VAL A 124 0.86 11.42 -17.51
C VAL A 124 0.33 12.67 -18.22
N LYS A 125 1.23 13.59 -18.65
CA LYS A 125 0.89 14.91 -19.24
C LYS A 125 -0.05 15.72 -18.34
N CYS A 126 0.27 15.84 -17.06
CA CYS A 126 -0.53 16.65 -16.14
C CYS A 126 -0.56 18.10 -16.63
N ILE A 127 -1.74 18.71 -16.58
CA ILE A 127 -1.85 20.14 -16.85
C ILE A 127 -1.30 20.82 -15.60
N ALA A 128 -0.27 21.64 -15.75
CA ALA A 128 0.15 22.52 -14.67
C ALA A 128 -1.03 23.49 -14.46
N ASN A 129 -1.65 23.45 -13.28
CA ASN A 129 -2.53 24.54 -12.90
C ASN A 129 -1.65 25.79 -12.85
N LYS A 130 -2.00 26.80 -13.66
CA LYS A 130 -1.49 28.16 -13.51
C LYS A 130 -1.91 28.74 -12.16
#